data_AF-A0A4Q7DIJ7-F1
#
_entry.id   AF-A0A4Q7DIJ7-F1
#
_cell.length_a   1.000
_cell.length_b   1.000
_cell.length_c   1.000
_cell.angle_alpha   90.00
_cell.angle_beta   90.00
_cell.angle_gamma   90.00
#
_symmetry.space_group_name_H-M   'P 1'
#
loop_
_entity.id
_entity.type
_entity.pdbx_description
1 polymer ?
#
loop_
_entity_poly.entity_id
_entity_poly.type
_entity_poly.pdbx_seq_one_letter_code
_entity_poly.pdbx_strand_id
1 'polypeptide(L)'
;MTSVIRYVKSTTTAPNVNTAVGSTGSDYQLVAFDITTTAGIAQGANSNILTWTGAGKIKSIQNVFIRNPADGEVIPMGEVDQATHTIITLNDTGKIINLSVPGGGAALDAGCVVSLLLVIGNY
;
A
#
# COMPACT_ATOMS: atom_id res chain seq x y z
N MET A 1 -15.32 13.19 18.42
CA MET A 1 -14.52 12.71 17.28
C MET A 1 -15.46 12.05 16.30
N THR A 2 -15.59 12.59 15.09
CA THR A 2 -16.36 11.98 14.00
C THR A 2 -15.38 11.28 13.07
N SER A 3 -15.33 9.95 13.14
CA SER A 3 -14.53 9.15 12.20
C SER A 3 -15.25 9.10 10.86
N VAL A 4 -14.64 9.67 9.82
CA VAL A 4 -15.17 9.58 8.45
C VAL A 4 -14.42 8.47 7.72
N ILE A 5 -15.15 7.42 7.32
CA ILE A 5 -14.62 6.37 6.44
C ILE A 5 -14.91 6.80 5.00
N ARG A 6 -13.88 6.91 4.15
CA ARG A 6 -14.05 7.19 2.71
C ARG A 6 -13.39 6.10 1.90
N TYR A 7 -14.18 5.37 1.11
CA TYR A 7 -13.64 4.46 0.13
C TYR A 7 -13.17 5.25 -1.10
N VAL A 8 -11.89 5.16 -1.44
CA VAL A 8 -11.31 5.84 -2.60
C VAL A 8 -10.72 4.80 -3.54
N LYS A 9 -11.47 4.39 -4.56
CA LYS A 9 -10.93 3.51 -5.59
C LYS A 9 -9.98 4.32 -6.48
N SER A 10 -8.67 4.12 -6.35
CA SER A 10 -7.73 4.57 -7.38
C SER A 10 -7.95 3.70 -8.62
N THR A 11 -8.38 4.32 -9.72
CA THR A 11 -8.49 3.64 -11.04
C THR A 11 -7.27 3.93 -11.92
N THR A 12 -6.25 4.59 -11.37
CA THR A 12 -5.06 4.98 -12.13
C THR A 12 -3.98 3.91 -11.99
N THR A 13 -3.27 3.65 -13.08
CA THR A 13 -2.06 2.81 -13.11
C THR A 13 -0.80 3.57 -12.70
N ALA A 14 -0.91 4.87 -12.41
CA ALA A 14 0.19 5.70 -11.96
C ALA A 14 0.37 5.59 -10.43
N PRO A 15 1.60 5.67 -9.89
CA PRO A 15 1.86 5.63 -8.45
C PRO A 15 1.28 6.83 -7.68
N ASN A 16 0.69 7.82 -8.36
CA ASN A 16 0.21 9.06 -7.77
C ASN A 16 -1.31 9.03 -7.62
N VAL A 17 -1.82 8.87 -6.39
CA VAL A 17 -3.24 9.10 -6.11
C VAL A 17 -3.43 10.52 -5.61
N ASN A 18 -4.17 11.30 -6.39
CA ASN A 18 -4.40 12.72 -6.13
C ASN A 18 -5.87 12.93 -5.76
N THR A 19 -6.30 12.37 -4.62
CA THR A 19 -7.59 12.74 -4.03
C THR A 19 -7.34 13.71 -2.90
N ALA A 20 -7.85 14.93 -3.03
CA ALA A 20 -7.86 15.92 -1.97
C ALA A 20 -8.65 15.37 -0.78
N VAL A 21 -7.94 14.77 0.18
CA VAL A 21 -8.46 14.44 1.49
C VAL A 21 -8.65 15.77 2.21
N GLY A 22 -9.86 16.33 2.09
CA GLY A 22 -10.29 17.48 2.88
C GLY A 22 -10.33 17.07 4.34
N SER A 23 -9.25 17.34 5.07
CA SER A 23 -9.17 17.25 6.53
C SER A 23 -8.85 18.64 7.06
N THR A 24 -9.70 19.18 7.93
CA THR A 24 -9.58 20.52 8.51
C THR A 24 -9.00 20.49 9.94
N GLY A 25 -8.35 19.42 10.39
CA GLY A 25 -7.80 19.32 11.75
C GLY A 25 -7.27 17.94 12.14
N SER A 26 -7.40 17.59 13.43
CA SER A 26 -7.05 16.30 14.09
C SER A 26 -7.84 15.08 13.58
N ASP A 27 -8.50 15.19 12.43
CA ASP A 27 -9.35 14.17 11.87
C ASP A 27 -8.53 13.17 11.04
N TYR A 28 -8.76 11.89 11.32
CA TYR A 28 -8.21 10.78 10.56
C TYR A 28 -9.22 10.26 9.54
N GLN A 29 -8.72 9.85 8.39
CA GLN A 29 -9.51 9.23 7.33
C GLN A 29 -8.97 7.84 7.06
N LEU A 30 -9.89 6.88 7.02
CA LEU A 30 -9.60 5.55 6.55
C LEU A 30 -9.79 5.51 5.03
N VAL A 31 -8.74 5.16 4.30
CA VAL A 31 -8.72 5.16 2.83
C VAL A 31 -8.21 3.81 2.34
N ALA A 32 -9.03 3.13 1.54
CA ALA A 32 -8.64 1.88 0.90
C ALA A 32 -8.06 2.16 -0.50
N PHE A 33 -7.02 1.44 -0.90
CA PHE A 33 -6.42 1.50 -2.24
C PHE A 33 -6.32 0.11 -2.83
N ASP A 34 -6.54 -0.01 -4.13
CA ASP A 34 -6.09 -1.14 -4.94
C ASP A 34 -5.07 -0.62 -5.94
N ILE A 35 -3.88 -1.21 -5.95
CA ILE A 35 -2.76 -0.81 -6.81
C ILE A 35 -2.39 -1.99 -7.68
N THR A 36 -2.46 -1.85 -8.99
CA THR A 36 -1.99 -2.87 -9.93
C THR A 36 -0.53 -2.60 -10.31
N THR A 37 0.36 -3.56 -10.05
CA THR A 37 1.77 -3.45 -10.45
C THR A 37 1.85 -3.43 -11.98
N THR A 38 2.56 -2.45 -12.55
CA THR A 38 2.78 -2.40 -14.00
C THR A 38 3.98 -3.27 -14.41
N ALA A 39 4.99 -3.33 -13.56
CA ALA A 39 6.16 -4.19 -13.71
C ALA A 39 6.21 -5.20 -12.56
N GLY A 40 6.79 -6.37 -12.82
CA GLY A 40 7.08 -7.35 -11.78
C GLY A 40 8.15 -6.85 -10.81
N ILE A 41 8.14 -7.39 -9.60
CA ILE A 41 9.10 -7.10 -8.53
C ILE A 41 9.86 -8.39 -8.27
N ALA A 42 11.10 -8.43 -8.73
CA ALA A 42 11.96 -9.61 -8.59
C ALA A 42 12.31 -9.91 -7.13
N GLN A 43 12.73 -11.15 -6.88
CA GLN A 43 13.31 -11.54 -5.59
C GLN A 43 14.53 -10.67 -5.26
N GLY A 44 14.61 -10.21 -4.00
CA GLY A 44 15.67 -9.29 -3.55
C GLY A 44 15.51 -7.84 -4.02
N ALA A 45 14.41 -7.50 -4.70
CA ALA A 45 14.17 -6.15 -5.21
C ALA A 45 13.15 -5.37 -4.37
N ASN A 46 13.19 -4.05 -4.51
CA ASN A 46 12.26 -3.11 -3.91
C ASN A 46 11.57 -2.26 -4.99
N SER A 47 10.33 -1.86 -4.72
CA SER A 47 9.55 -0.98 -5.59
C SER A 47 8.71 0.00 -4.79
N ASN A 48 8.58 1.22 -5.31
CA ASN A 48 7.60 2.20 -4.81
C ASN A 48 6.25 1.87 -5.43
N ILE A 49 5.28 1.50 -4.60
CA ILE A 49 3.93 1.11 -5.05
C ILE A 49 2.91 2.24 -4.88
N LEU A 50 3.17 3.21 -4.01
CA LEU A 50 2.26 4.35 -3.82
C LEU A 50 3.03 5.59 -3.36
N THR A 51 2.76 6.70 -4.04
CA THR A 51 3.19 8.04 -3.68
C THR A 51 1.96 8.91 -3.39
N TRP A 52 1.74 9.21 -2.11
CA TRP A 52 0.65 10.06 -1.63
C TRP A 52 0.96 11.53 -1.91
N THR A 53 0.21 12.11 -2.84
CA THR A 53 0.36 13.52 -3.23
C THR A 53 -0.69 14.44 -2.62
N GLY A 54 -1.73 13.86 -2.00
CA GLY A 54 -2.78 14.62 -1.32
C GLY A 54 -2.32 15.30 -0.03
N ALA A 55 -3.23 16.08 0.56
CA ALA A 55 -3.04 16.68 1.89
C ALA A 55 -2.87 15.60 2.97
N GLY A 56 -2.20 15.95 4.07
CA GLY A 56 -1.93 15.04 5.19
C GLY A 56 -0.87 13.99 4.90
N LYS A 57 -0.56 13.15 5.87
CA LYS A 57 0.40 12.04 5.78
C LYS A 57 -0.31 10.72 6.09
N ILE A 58 0.16 9.64 5.49
CA ILE A 58 -0.19 8.29 5.90
C ILE A 58 0.41 8.09 7.30
N LYS A 59 -0.43 7.72 8.25
CA LYS A 59 -0.06 7.49 9.65
C LYS A 59 0.21 6.04 9.93
N SER A 60 -0.59 5.16 9.32
CA SER A 60 -0.45 3.72 9.49
C SER A 60 -1.09 2.98 8.32
N ILE A 61 -0.58 1.78 8.08
CA ILE A 61 -1.11 0.79 7.17
C ILE A 61 -1.84 -0.23 8.05
N GLN A 62 -3.15 -0.30 7.93
CA GLN A 62 -4.01 -1.15 8.77
C GLN A 62 -4.10 -2.57 8.24
N ASN A 63 -4.17 -2.72 6.92
CA ASN A 63 -4.21 -4.01 6.25
C ASN A 63 -3.50 -3.95 4.90
N VAL A 64 -2.93 -5.08 4.50
CA VAL A 64 -2.28 -5.32 3.22
C VAL A 64 -2.77 -6.67 2.69
N PHE A 65 -3.12 -6.71 1.41
CA PHE A 65 -3.45 -7.94 0.72
C PHE A 65 -2.85 -7.89 -0.68
N ILE A 66 -2.11 -8.91 -1.10
CA ILE A 66 -1.48 -8.96 -2.43
C ILE A 66 -2.07 -10.14 -3.18
N ARG A 67 -2.49 -9.92 -4.43
CA ARG A 67 -2.97 -10.97 -5.33
C ARG A 67 -2.12 -11.02 -6.58
N ASN A 68 -1.50 -12.16 -6.84
CA ASN A 68 -0.90 -12.42 -8.14
C ASN A 68 -2.01 -12.71 -9.17
N PRO A 69 -1.98 -12.14 -10.39
CA PRO A 69 -2.94 -12.44 -11.45
C PRO A 69 -3.11 -13.93 -11.78
N ALA A 70 -2.06 -14.74 -11.64
CA ALA A 70 -2.12 -16.17 -11.95
C ALA A 70 -2.65 -17.02 -10.79
N ASP A 71 -2.23 -16.72 -9.56
CA ASP A 71 -2.30 -17.71 -8.47
C ASP A 71 -3.27 -17.35 -7.33
N GLY A 72 -3.77 -16.11 -7.27
CA GLY A 72 -4.76 -15.71 -6.27
C GLY A 72 -4.26 -15.80 -4.82
N GLU A 73 -3.89 -14.65 -4.25
CA GLU A 73 -3.41 -14.43 -2.88
C GLU A 73 -1.94 -14.80 -2.60
N VAL A 74 -1.16 -13.80 -2.22
CA VAL A 74 0.17 -13.94 -1.61
C VAL A 74 0.16 -13.09 -0.34
N ILE A 75 -0.16 -13.72 0.79
CA ILE A 75 0.47 -13.65 2.12
C ILE A 75 -0.53 -14.25 3.14
N PRO A 76 -0.24 -15.42 3.73
CA PRO A 76 -0.94 -15.85 4.93
C PRO A 76 -0.55 -14.97 6.12
N MET A 77 -1.52 -14.32 6.77
CA MET A 77 -1.31 -13.65 8.05
C MET A 77 -1.27 -14.70 9.18
N GLY A 78 -0.07 -14.98 9.69
CA GLY A 78 0.21 -15.89 10.83
C GLY A 78 1.69 -15.80 11.25
N GLU A 79 2.14 -16.56 12.25
CA GLU A 79 3.58 -16.67 12.57
C GLU A 79 4.33 -17.27 11.37
N VAL A 80 4.77 -16.41 10.44
CA VAL A 80 5.44 -16.85 9.22
C VAL A 80 6.79 -16.17 9.10
N ASP A 81 7.80 -16.97 8.74
CA ASP A 81 9.18 -16.55 8.53
C ASP A 81 9.25 -15.33 7.59
N GLN A 82 9.62 -14.17 8.14
CA GLN A 82 9.67 -12.91 7.41
C GLN A 82 10.71 -12.91 6.28
N ALA A 83 11.66 -13.85 6.28
CA ALA A 83 12.67 -13.95 5.22
C ALA A 83 12.12 -14.38 3.85
N THR A 84 10.88 -14.89 3.82
CA THR A 84 10.23 -15.41 2.61
C THR A 84 9.04 -14.54 2.15
N HIS A 85 8.65 -13.53 2.92
CA HIS A 85 7.45 -12.73 2.68
C HIS A 85 7.77 -11.30 2.23
N THR A 86 6.87 -10.75 1.42
CA THR A 86 6.95 -9.37 0.99
C THR A 86 6.83 -8.42 2.19
N ILE A 87 7.73 -7.44 2.27
CA ILE A 87 7.79 -6.43 3.32
C ILE A 87 7.21 -5.11 2.78
N ILE A 88 6.25 -4.54 3.51
CA ILE A 88 5.72 -3.21 3.22
C ILE A 88 6.31 -2.20 4.20
N THR A 89 6.85 -1.11 3.66
CA THR A 89 7.41 -0.01 4.47
C THR A 89 6.78 1.31 4.09
N LEU A 90 6.56 2.14 5.10
CA LEU A 90 6.19 3.54 4.96
C LEU A 90 7.44 4.39 5.20
N ASN A 91 7.73 5.32 4.30
CA ASN A 91 8.87 6.20 4.48
C ASN A 91 8.66 7.19 5.63
N ASP A 92 9.75 7.82 6.07
CA ASP A 92 9.80 8.83 7.12
C ASP A 92 8.87 10.04 6.90
N THR A 93 8.66 10.44 5.64
CA THR A 93 7.72 11.54 5.32
C THR A 93 6.24 11.15 5.48
N GLY A 94 5.94 9.84 5.59
CA GLY A 94 4.57 9.32 5.59
C GLY A 94 3.87 9.49 4.25
N LYS A 95 4.61 9.53 3.14
CA LYS A 95 4.08 9.79 1.79
C LYS A 95 4.34 8.67 0.79
N ILE A 96 5.35 7.83 1.02
CA ILE A 96 5.74 6.79 0.08
C ILE A 96 5.60 5.43 0.75
N ILE A 97 4.89 4.52 0.10
CA ILE A 97 4.83 3.12 0.47
C ILE A 97 5.70 2.34 -0.50
N ASN A 98 6.69 1.64 0.04
CA ASN A 98 7.52 0.71 -0.71
C ASN A 98 7.15 -0.73 -0.37
N LEU A 99 7.32 -1.59 -1.36
CA LEU A 99 7.20 -3.03 -1.28
C LEU A 99 8.57 -3.64 -1.59
N SER A 100 9.04 -4.52 -0.71
CA SER A 100 10.29 -5.27 -0.89
C SER A 100 10.02 -6.76 -0.90
N VAL A 101 10.56 -7.48 -1.88
CA VAL A 101 10.57 -8.94 -1.90
C VAL A 101 11.94 -9.38 -1.38
N PRO A 102 12.03 -10.08 -0.23
CA PRO A 102 13.32 -10.51 0.31
C PRO A 102 13.99 -11.54 -0.60
N GLY A 103 15.29 -11.75 -0.43
CA GLY A 103 16.09 -12.69 -1.24
C GLY A 103 15.66 -14.15 -1.16
N GLY A 104 14.83 -14.53 -0.19
CA GLY A 104 14.22 -15.87 -0.07
C GLY A 104 12.73 -15.90 -0.43
N GLY A 105 12.14 -14.77 -0.83
CA GLY A 105 10.72 -14.67 -1.14
C GLY A 105 10.37 -14.96 -2.59
N ALA A 106 9.08 -15.15 -2.86
CA ALA A 106 8.55 -15.29 -4.22
C ALA A 106 8.45 -13.92 -4.92
N ALA A 107 8.91 -13.85 -6.17
CA ALA A 107 8.75 -12.66 -6.99
C ALA A 107 7.26 -12.33 -7.20
N LEU A 108 6.96 -11.04 -7.38
CA LEU A 108 5.63 -10.59 -7.76
C LEU A 108 5.59 -10.31 -9.25
N ASP A 109 4.62 -10.89 -9.95
CA ASP A 109 4.47 -10.68 -11.38
C ASP A 109 3.92 -9.28 -11.71
N ALA A 110 4.09 -8.86 -12.96
CA ALA A 110 3.34 -7.71 -13.48
C ALA A 110 1.83 -8.02 -13.44
N GLY A 111 1.02 -7.04 -13.05
CA GLY A 111 -0.43 -7.20 -12.90
C GLY A 111 -0.88 -7.64 -11.51
N CYS A 112 0.05 -7.82 -10.54
CA CYS A 112 -0.31 -8.06 -9.15
C CYS A 112 -1.17 -6.92 -8.60
N VAL A 113 -2.21 -7.24 -7.84
CA VAL A 113 -3.03 -6.24 -7.14
C VAL A 113 -2.61 -6.18 -5.68
N VAL A 114 -2.09 -5.03 -5.25
CA VAL A 114 -1.81 -4.71 -3.85
C VAL A 114 -2.95 -3.86 -3.30
N SER A 115 -3.74 -4.46 -2.42
CA SER A 115 -4.84 -3.81 -1.72
C SER A 115 -4.35 -3.33 -0.35
N LEU A 116 -4.57 -2.05 -0.04
CA LEU A 116 -4.13 -1.40 1.19
C LEU A 116 -5.30 -0.74 1.90
N LEU A 117 -5.30 -0.78 3.23
CA LEU A 117 -6.16 0.06 4.07
C LEU A 117 -5.29 1.02 4.87
N LEU A 118 -5.42 2.32 4.62
CA LEU A 118 -4.54 3.35 5.17
C LEU A 118 -5.29 4.29 6.10
N VAL A 119 -4.61 4.77 7.14
CA VAL A 119 -5.06 5.92 7.94
C VAL A 119 -4.29 7.16 7.49
N ILE A 120 -4.98 8.20 7.07
CA ILE A 120 -4.41 9.46 6.59
C ILE A 120 -4.89 10.62 7.48
N GLY A 121 -4.01 11.56 7.83
CA GLY A 121 -4.37 12.73 8.64
C GLY A 121 -3.36 13.88 8.57
N ASN A 122 -3.75 15.07 9.02
CA ASN A 122 -2.91 16.28 9.05
C ASN A 122 -2.24 16.44 10.42
N TYR A 123 -0.90 16.32 10.46
CA TYR A 123 -0.04 16.77 11.56
C TYR A 123 1.31 17.24 10.99
#